data_AF-A0A1L8R3J7-F1
#
_entry.id   AF-A0A1L8R3J7-F1
#
_cell.length_a   1.000
_cell.length_b   1.000
_cell.length_c   1.000
_cell.angle_alpha   90.00
_cell.angle_beta   90.00
_cell.angle_gamma   90.00
#
_symmetry.space_group_name_H-M   'P 1'
#
loop_
_entity.id
_entity.type
_entity.pdbx_description
1 polymer ?
#
loop_
_entity_poly.entity_id
_entity_poly.type
_entity_poly.pdbx_seq_one_letter_code
_entity_poly.pdbx_strand_id
1 'polypeptide(L)'
;MRKPIIAGNWKMNKTLSEAQSFAEAVKSAVPSKDVVDSVIGSPALFLAPLAWSLKDSDVQLSAQNCYWENEGAFTGENSPAAIADLGVQYVIIGHSERREYFHETDEEINKKAKAIFANGMTPILCCGESLETYEAGKTAEWIEGQITAGLADLSAEQVSSMVIAYEPIWAIGTGKSADANIADEICGVVRQTVAKLYGSEVADKVRIQYGGSVKPENIAEYMAKENVDGALVGGASLQADSFLALLDAVK
;
A
#
# COMPACT_ATOMS: atom_id res chain seq x y z
N MET A 1 5.97 -6.14 18.09
CA MET A 1 5.10 -5.18 17.37
C MET A 1 5.81 -4.81 16.09
N ARG A 2 5.13 -4.90 14.94
CA ARG A 2 5.71 -4.58 13.64
C ARG A 2 5.85 -3.07 13.49
N LYS A 3 6.86 -2.59 12.76
CA LYS A 3 7.07 -1.16 12.55
C LYS A 3 5.91 -0.57 11.73
N PRO A 4 5.25 0.51 12.20
CA PRO A 4 4.17 1.15 11.46
C PRO A 4 4.57 1.62 10.06
N ILE A 5 3.61 1.61 9.13
CA ILE A 5 3.79 2.16 7.79
C ILE A 5 2.55 2.95 7.35
N ILE A 6 2.73 4.23 7.04
CA ILE A 6 1.68 5.10 6.49
C ILE A 6 2.02 5.42 5.05
N ALA A 7 1.19 4.91 4.13
CA ALA A 7 1.33 5.15 2.70
C ALA A 7 0.23 6.08 2.21
N GLY A 8 0.59 7.28 1.75
CA GLY A 8 -0.33 8.21 1.12
C GLY A 8 -0.49 7.93 -0.37
N ASN A 9 -1.58 7.29 -0.79
CA ASN A 9 -1.89 7.06 -2.20
C ASN A 9 -2.59 8.29 -2.80
N TRP A 10 -1.84 9.12 -3.53
CA TRP A 10 -2.41 10.30 -4.19
C TRP A 10 -3.37 9.97 -5.33
N LYS A 11 -3.39 8.72 -5.81
CA LYS A 11 -4.09 8.33 -7.04
C LYS A 11 -3.71 9.28 -8.18
N MET A 12 -4.63 9.55 -9.11
CA MET A 12 -4.42 10.46 -10.23
C MET A 12 -4.64 11.94 -9.85
N ASN A 13 -3.93 12.44 -8.83
CA ASN A 13 -3.98 13.84 -8.40
C ASN A 13 -2.62 14.54 -8.50
N LYS A 14 -2.68 15.88 -8.41
CA LYS A 14 -1.58 16.84 -8.45
C LYS A 14 -1.02 17.12 -9.85
N THR A 15 -0.51 18.33 -9.98
CA THR A 15 0.45 18.78 -10.99
C THR A 15 1.88 18.66 -10.44
N LEU A 16 2.88 18.80 -11.30
CA LEU A 16 4.29 18.77 -10.87
C LEU A 16 4.59 19.80 -9.79
N SER A 17 4.12 21.04 -9.94
CA SER A 17 4.35 22.11 -8.96
C SER A 17 3.72 21.77 -7.60
N GLU A 18 2.51 21.20 -7.58
CA GLU A 18 1.85 20.77 -6.34
C GLU A 18 2.56 19.59 -5.68
N ALA A 19 3.11 18.66 -6.47
CA ALA A 19 3.91 17.54 -5.95
C ALA A 19 5.23 18.04 -5.32
N GLN A 20 5.91 19.00 -5.95
CA GLN A 20 7.14 19.59 -5.42
C GLN A 20 6.87 20.40 -4.15
N SER A 21 5.83 21.25 -4.14
CA SER A 21 5.44 21.99 -2.93
C SER A 21 5.10 21.07 -1.77
N PHE A 22 4.43 19.93 -2.05
CA PHE A 22 4.18 18.92 -1.02
C PHE A 22 5.48 18.32 -0.49
N ALA A 23 6.38 17.89 -1.39
CA ALA A 23 7.67 17.30 -1.01
C ALA A 23 8.49 18.25 -0.12
N GLU A 24 8.54 19.55 -0.48
CA GLU A 24 9.22 20.58 0.30
C GLU A 24 8.65 20.72 1.71
N ALA A 25 7.33 20.63 1.86
CA ALA A 25 6.65 20.73 3.14
C ALA A 25 6.93 19.53 4.06
N VAL A 26 7.07 18.32 3.51
CA VAL A 26 7.17 17.09 4.31
C VAL A 26 8.60 16.60 4.53
N LYS A 27 9.55 16.92 3.64
CA LYS A 27 10.91 16.32 3.60
C LYS A 27 11.68 16.37 4.93
N SER A 28 11.42 17.36 5.78
CA SER A 28 12.09 17.54 7.08
C SER A 28 11.13 17.49 8.26
N ALA A 29 9.85 17.19 8.02
CA ALA A 29 8.79 17.17 9.02
C ALA A 29 8.29 15.75 9.32
N VAL A 30 8.56 14.77 8.45
CA VAL A 30 8.22 13.38 8.73
C VAL A 30 9.04 12.84 9.92
N PRO A 31 8.47 11.94 10.74
CA PRO A 31 9.23 11.14 11.70
C PRO A 31 10.41 10.40 11.07
N SER A 32 11.36 10.02 11.92
CA SER A 32 12.44 9.13 11.51
C SER A 32 11.91 7.80 10.99
N LYS A 33 12.54 7.28 9.93
CA LYS A 33 12.26 5.96 9.36
C LYS A 33 12.45 4.80 10.34
N ASP A 34 13.17 5.02 11.44
CA ASP A 34 13.34 4.02 12.51
C ASP A 34 12.06 3.86 13.36
N VAL A 35 11.17 4.86 13.33
CA VAL A 35 9.90 4.88 14.08
C VAL A 35 8.73 4.45 13.19
N VAL A 36 8.57 5.07 12.02
CA VAL A 36 7.47 4.79 11.08
C VAL A 36 7.94 5.01 9.64
N ASP A 37 7.51 4.13 8.74
CA ASP A 37 7.74 4.32 7.31
C ASP A 37 6.71 5.33 6.76
N SER A 38 7.22 6.46 6.26
CA SER A 38 6.42 7.54 5.68
C SER A 38 6.49 7.46 4.15
N VAL A 39 5.46 6.90 3.51
CA VAL A 39 5.48 6.57 2.08
C VAL A 39 4.53 7.46 1.28
N ILE A 40 4.99 8.00 0.14
CA ILE A 40 4.16 8.73 -0.82
C ILE A 40 3.96 7.91 -2.09
N GLY A 41 2.73 7.48 -2.34
CA GLY A 41 2.27 6.87 -3.58
C GLY A 41 1.92 7.93 -4.63
N SER A 42 2.80 8.13 -5.61
CA SER A 42 2.68 9.20 -6.61
C SER A 42 2.35 8.67 -8.01
N PRO A 43 1.64 9.46 -8.86
CA PRO A 43 1.64 9.26 -10.31
C PRO A 43 3.06 9.13 -10.86
N ALA A 44 3.24 8.28 -11.88
CA ALA A 44 4.54 7.98 -12.48
C ALA A 44 5.28 9.23 -12.99
N LEU A 45 4.52 10.21 -13.50
CA LEU A 45 5.05 11.49 -14.02
C LEU A 45 5.89 12.26 -12.99
N PHE A 46 5.66 12.06 -11.69
CA PHE A 46 6.32 12.82 -10.64
C PHE A 46 7.35 12.00 -9.86
N LEU A 47 7.52 10.70 -10.13
CA LEU A 47 8.46 9.85 -9.38
C LEU A 47 9.90 10.38 -9.47
N ALA A 48 10.39 10.70 -10.66
CA ALA A 48 11.74 11.22 -10.85
C ALA A 48 11.99 12.57 -10.13
N PRO A 49 11.16 13.63 -10.33
CA PRO A 49 11.37 14.89 -9.63
C PRO A 49 11.17 14.77 -8.11
N LEU A 50 10.27 13.90 -7.64
CA LEU A 50 10.12 13.64 -6.20
C LEU A 50 11.34 12.92 -5.63
N ALA A 51 11.88 11.92 -6.31
CA ALA A 51 13.08 11.20 -5.88
C ALA A 51 14.27 12.16 -5.70
N TRP A 52 14.41 13.14 -6.60
CA TRP A 52 15.41 14.20 -6.44
C TRP A 52 15.11 15.16 -5.28
N SER A 53 13.86 15.58 -5.13
CA SER A 53 13.46 16.57 -4.11
C SER A 53 13.49 16.01 -2.68
N LEU A 54 13.29 14.70 -2.54
CA LEU A 54 13.25 13.98 -1.27
C LEU A 54 14.56 13.23 -0.97
N LYS A 55 15.59 13.44 -1.78
CA LYS A 55 16.91 12.87 -1.55
C LYS A 55 17.39 13.22 -0.15
N ASP A 56 17.95 12.22 0.55
CA ASP A 56 18.47 12.31 1.91
C ASP A 56 17.41 12.66 2.98
N SER A 57 16.12 12.58 2.65
CA SER A 57 15.02 12.60 3.64
C SER A 57 14.62 11.20 4.09
N ASP A 58 13.85 11.13 5.18
CA ASP A 58 13.23 9.89 5.65
C ASP A 58 11.91 9.56 4.92
N VAL A 59 11.50 10.38 3.94
CA VAL A 59 10.33 10.10 3.10
C VAL A 59 10.68 9.04 2.06
N GLN A 60 9.87 7.99 1.98
CA GLN A 60 9.97 6.94 0.99
C GLN A 60 8.95 7.15 -0.14
N LEU A 61 9.24 6.63 -1.32
CA LEU A 61 8.38 6.73 -2.49
C LEU A 61 7.78 5.39 -2.86
N SER A 62 6.54 5.46 -3.34
CA SER A 62 5.85 4.36 -4.01
C SER A 62 5.39 4.77 -5.40
N ALA A 63 5.64 3.93 -6.40
CA ALA A 63 4.84 3.97 -7.62
C ALA A 63 3.42 3.45 -7.32
N GLN A 64 2.44 3.90 -8.09
CA GLN A 64 1.03 3.47 -7.94
C GLN A 64 0.66 2.24 -8.79
N ASN A 65 1.56 1.84 -9.70
CA ASN A 65 1.49 0.62 -10.50
C ASN A 65 2.84 0.41 -11.21
N CYS A 66 3.15 -0.83 -11.58
CA CYS A 66 4.14 -1.16 -12.60
C CYS A 66 3.64 -2.33 -13.45
N TYR A 67 4.30 -2.57 -14.58
CA TYR A 67 4.17 -3.83 -15.31
C TYR A 67 5.04 -4.91 -14.69
N TRP A 68 4.97 -6.14 -15.21
CA TRP A 68 5.81 -7.25 -14.71
C TRP A 68 7.05 -7.54 -15.57
N GLU A 69 7.14 -6.98 -16.77
CA GLU A 69 8.35 -7.07 -17.61
C GLU A 69 9.23 -5.83 -17.43
N ASN A 70 10.55 -6.02 -17.40
CA ASN A 70 11.53 -4.93 -17.25
C ASN A 70 11.56 -3.98 -18.46
N GLU A 71 11.30 -4.49 -19.66
CA GLU A 71 11.30 -3.73 -20.91
C GLU A 71 10.51 -4.49 -21.97
N GLY A 72 10.11 -3.80 -23.04
CA GLY A 72 9.47 -4.46 -24.19
C GLY A 72 8.38 -3.62 -24.86
N ALA A 73 7.60 -4.29 -25.69
CA ALA A 73 6.54 -3.67 -26.49
C ALA A 73 5.23 -3.50 -25.70
N PHE A 74 5.29 -2.72 -24.61
CA PHE A 74 4.17 -2.47 -23.69
C PHE A 74 3.87 -0.97 -23.59
N THR A 75 3.44 -0.37 -24.70
CA THR A 75 3.20 1.08 -24.80
C THR A 75 2.25 1.58 -23.72
N GLY A 76 2.72 2.51 -22.88
CA GLY A 76 1.95 3.14 -21.81
C GLY A 76 2.23 2.55 -20.42
N GLU A 77 2.90 1.41 -20.33
CA GLU A 77 3.24 0.77 -19.07
C GLU A 77 4.51 1.35 -18.43
N ASN A 78 4.61 1.22 -17.10
CA ASN A 78 5.77 1.65 -16.32
C ASN A 78 6.63 0.43 -15.96
N SER A 79 7.90 0.46 -16.38
CA SER A 79 8.87 -0.61 -16.11
C SER A 79 9.27 -0.64 -14.62
N PRO A 80 9.26 -1.82 -13.95
CA PRO A 80 9.79 -1.95 -12.60
C PRO A 80 11.30 -1.66 -12.54
N ALA A 81 12.08 -1.99 -13.58
CA ALA A 81 13.51 -1.66 -13.64
C ALA A 81 13.73 -0.14 -13.71
N ALA A 82 12.94 0.58 -14.51
CA ALA A 82 13.02 2.04 -14.59
C ALA A 82 12.60 2.72 -13.27
N ILE A 83 11.58 2.19 -12.59
CA ILE A 83 11.16 2.70 -11.28
C ILE A 83 12.26 2.46 -10.22
N ALA A 84 12.90 1.29 -10.23
CA ALA A 84 13.99 0.95 -9.32
C ALA A 84 15.23 1.86 -9.52
N ASP A 85 15.56 2.21 -10.76
CA ASP A 85 16.68 3.12 -11.08
C ASP A 85 16.50 4.53 -10.47
N LEU A 86 15.25 4.97 -10.28
CA LEU A 86 14.93 6.22 -9.58
C LEU A 86 15.13 6.13 -8.05
N GLY A 87 15.42 4.96 -7.51
CA GLY A 87 15.53 4.72 -6.08
C GLY A 87 14.18 4.74 -5.36
N VAL A 88 13.10 4.35 -6.03
CA VAL A 88 11.77 4.18 -5.41
C VAL A 88 11.77 2.89 -4.57
N GLN A 89 11.16 2.91 -3.38
CA GLN A 89 11.19 1.78 -2.44
C GLN A 89 10.00 0.82 -2.63
N TYR A 90 8.82 1.37 -2.93
CA TYR A 90 7.57 0.64 -2.94
C TYR A 90 6.83 0.70 -4.29
N VAL A 91 5.95 -0.27 -4.52
CA VAL A 91 4.98 -0.21 -5.62
C VAL A 91 3.65 -0.74 -5.14
N ILE A 92 2.59 0.06 -5.28
CA ILE A 92 1.21 -0.38 -5.04
C ILE A 92 0.76 -1.23 -6.23
N ILE A 93 0.20 -2.41 -5.96
CA ILE A 93 -0.30 -3.34 -6.98
C ILE A 93 -1.66 -3.92 -6.56
N GLY A 94 -2.51 -4.21 -7.54
CA GLY A 94 -3.82 -4.80 -7.26
C GLY A 94 -4.78 -3.89 -6.51
N HIS A 95 -4.54 -2.58 -6.51
CA HIS A 95 -5.48 -1.61 -5.93
C HIS A 95 -6.88 -1.81 -6.54
N SER A 96 -7.92 -1.70 -5.72
CA SER A 96 -9.33 -1.89 -6.12
C SER A 96 -9.69 -1.22 -7.45
N GLU A 97 -9.36 0.07 -7.62
CA GLU A 97 -9.59 0.83 -8.86
C GLU A 97 -8.93 0.19 -10.10
N ARG A 98 -7.79 -0.49 -9.95
CA ARG A 98 -7.10 -1.16 -11.06
C ARG A 98 -7.72 -2.51 -11.40
N ARG A 99 -8.15 -3.26 -10.39
CA ARG A 99 -8.94 -4.48 -10.59
C ARG A 99 -10.25 -4.18 -11.30
N GLU A 100 -10.92 -3.09 -10.90
CA GLU A 100 -12.25 -2.72 -11.42
C GLU A 100 -12.16 -2.08 -12.82
N TYR A 101 -11.38 -1.01 -12.99
CA TYR A 101 -11.39 -0.22 -14.22
C TYR A 101 -10.42 -0.70 -15.28
N PHE A 102 -9.31 -1.32 -14.87
CA PHE A 102 -8.26 -1.81 -15.78
C PHE A 102 -8.20 -3.34 -15.83
N HIS A 103 -9.14 -4.01 -15.18
CA HIS A 103 -9.32 -5.47 -15.21
C HIS A 103 -8.09 -6.27 -14.76
N GLU A 104 -7.29 -5.71 -13.85
CA GLU A 104 -6.13 -6.44 -13.32
C GLU A 104 -6.56 -7.72 -12.59
N THR A 105 -5.95 -8.82 -13.01
CA THR A 105 -6.20 -10.16 -12.48
C THR A 105 -5.23 -10.53 -11.38
N ASP A 106 -5.58 -11.52 -10.55
CA ASP A 106 -4.66 -12.02 -9.52
C ASP A 106 -3.37 -12.61 -10.10
N GLU A 107 -3.43 -13.19 -11.31
CA GLU A 107 -2.24 -13.69 -12.01
C GLU A 107 -1.26 -12.56 -12.34
N GLU A 108 -1.77 -11.44 -12.87
CA GLU A 108 -0.95 -10.28 -13.21
C GLU A 108 -0.36 -9.63 -11.95
N ILE A 109 -1.15 -9.55 -10.88
CA ILE A 109 -0.70 -9.00 -9.60
C ILE A 109 0.41 -9.86 -9.00
N ASN A 110 0.30 -11.19 -9.08
CA ASN A 110 1.37 -12.09 -8.67
C ASN A 110 2.65 -11.90 -9.52
N LYS A 111 2.52 -11.79 -10.84
CA LYS A 111 3.66 -11.48 -11.73
C LYS A 111 4.34 -10.17 -11.36
N LYS A 112 3.55 -9.13 -11.06
CA LYS A 112 4.08 -7.84 -10.61
C LYS A 112 4.79 -7.94 -9.27
N ALA A 113 4.22 -8.64 -8.28
CA ALA A 113 4.86 -8.85 -6.98
C ALA A 113 6.26 -9.49 -7.14
N LYS A 114 6.35 -10.53 -7.97
CA LYS A 114 7.62 -11.19 -8.32
C LYS A 114 8.60 -10.21 -9.00
N ALA A 115 8.13 -9.43 -9.98
CA ALA A 115 8.94 -8.45 -10.69
C ALA A 115 9.46 -7.31 -9.79
N ILE A 116 8.64 -6.85 -8.84
CA ILE A 116 8.99 -5.81 -7.87
C ILE A 116 10.14 -6.30 -6.98
N PHE A 117 10.04 -7.51 -6.42
CA PHE A 117 11.12 -8.10 -5.65
C PHE A 117 12.38 -8.36 -6.48
N ALA A 118 12.22 -8.83 -7.73
CA ALA A 118 13.36 -9.05 -8.64
C ALA A 118 14.14 -7.76 -8.95
N ASN A 119 13.50 -6.60 -8.83
CA ASN A 119 14.11 -5.28 -8.99
C ASN A 119 14.45 -4.60 -7.65
N GLY A 120 14.46 -5.33 -6.53
CA GLY A 120 14.91 -4.82 -5.23
C GLY A 120 13.95 -3.84 -4.54
N MET A 121 12.70 -3.80 -4.98
CA MET A 121 11.63 -2.98 -4.38
C MET A 121 10.69 -3.86 -3.54
N THR A 122 9.78 -3.22 -2.79
CA THR A 122 8.79 -3.91 -1.94
C THR A 122 7.36 -3.67 -2.44
N PRO A 123 6.55 -4.72 -2.69
CA PRO A 123 5.16 -4.53 -3.09
C PRO A 123 4.29 -4.11 -1.89
N ILE A 124 3.35 -3.21 -2.16
CA ILE A 124 2.15 -2.96 -1.35
C ILE A 124 0.99 -3.63 -2.10
N LEU A 125 0.66 -4.87 -1.72
CA LEU A 125 -0.35 -5.69 -2.38
C LEU A 125 -1.74 -5.38 -1.82
N CYS A 126 -2.64 -4.84 -2.64
CA CYS A 126 -4.00 -4.55 -2.22
C CYS A 126 -4.95 -5.75 -2.39
N CYS A 127 -5.82 -5.93 -1.42
CA CYS A 127 -6.93 -6.89 -1.42
C CYS A 127 -8.19 -6.23 -0.86
N GLY A 128 -9.36 -6.70 -1.26
CA GLY A 128 -10.62 -6.08 -0.88
C GLY A 128 -11.82 -6.76 -1.53
N GLU A 129 -12.95 -6.69 -0.84
CA GLU A 129 -14.24 -7.23 -1.26
C GLU A 129 -15.21 -6.12 -1.68
N SER A 130 -16.12 -6.45 -2.61
CA SER A 130 -17.22 -5.56 -3.00
C SER A 130 -18.31 -5.52 -1.91
N LEU A 131 -19.24 -4.55 -2.02
CA LEU A 131 -20.40 -4.50 -1.13
C LEU A 131 -21.24 -5.79 -1.21
N GLU A 132 -21.41 -6.35 -2.41
CA GLU A 132 -22.16 -7.59 -2.62
C GLU A 132 -21.50 -8.78 -1.90
N THR A 133 -20.18 -8.90 -2.00
CA THR A 133 -19.42 -9.96 -1.29
C THR A 133 -19.51 -9.80 0.23
N TYR A 134 -19.45 -8.56 0.71
CA TYR A 134 -19.59 -8.23 2.13
C TYR A 134 -21.00 -8.59 2.65
N GLU A 135 -22.06 -8.12 1.98
CA GLU A 135 -23.45 -8.40 2.35
C GLU A 135 -23.81 -9.90 2.25
N ALA A 136 -23.10 -10.65 1.39
CA ALA A 136 -23.23 -12.09 1.28
C ALA A 136 -22.48 -12.87 2.39
N GLY A 137 -21.73 -12.20 3.27
CA GLY A 137 -20.94 -12.83 4.32
C GLY A 137 -19.74 -13.64 3.80
N LYS A 138 -19.21 -13.27 2.62
CA LYS A 138 -18.14 -13.99 1.92
C LYS A 138 -16.77 -13.29 1.97
N THR A 139 -16.63 -12.23 2.78
CA THR A 139 -15.39 -11.45 2.85
C THR A 139 -14.17 -12.32 3.14
N ALA A 140 -14.23 -13.20 4.14
CA ALA A 140 -13.07 -14.01 4.52
C ALA A 140 -12.61 -14.96 3.39
N GLU A 141 -13.55 -15.66 2.75
CA GLU A 141 -13.27 -16.56 1.62
C GLU A 141 -12.68 -15.79 0.44
N TRP A 142 -13.25 -14.61 0.13
CA TRP A 142 -12.80 -13.76 -0.96
C TRP A 142 -11.37 -13.24 -0.75
N ILE A 143 -11.09 -12.72 0.45
CA ILE A 143 -9.77 -12.22 0.82
C ILE A 143 -8.75 -13.36 0.86
N GLU A 144 -9.08 -14.52 1.41
CA GLU A 144 -8.19 -15.69 1.39
C GLU A 144 -7.79 -16.07 -0.05
N GLY A 145 -8.73 -16.04 -0.99
CA GLY A 145 -8.48 -16.28 -2.41
C GLY A 145 -7.49 -15.30 -3.02
N GLN A 146 -7.71 -13.99 -2.81
CA GLN A 146 -6.83 -12.94 -3.34
C GLN A 146 -5.41 -13.03 -2.76
N ILE A 147 -5.29 -13.28 -1.45
CA ILE A 147 -3.98 -13.42 -0.80
C ILE A 147 -3.27 -14.68 -1.29
N THR A 148 -3.97 -15.81 -1.36
CA THR A 148 -3.37 -17.07 -1.84
C THR A 148 -2.83 -16.93 -3.27
N ALA A 149 -3.61 -16.33 -4.17
CA ALA A 149 -3.20 -16.12 -5.55
C ALA A 149 -2.07 -15.08 -5.67
N GLY A 150 -2.18 -13.97 -4.96
CA GLY A 150 -1.18 -12.90 -4.97
C GLY A 150 0.20 -13.35 -4.46
N LEU A 151 0.24 -14.27 -3.49
CA LEU A 151 1.48 -14.74 -2.88
C LEU A 151 2.10 -15.95 -3.57
N ALA A 152 1.41 -16.61 -4.50
CA ALA A 152 1.87 -17.85 -5.12
C ALA A 152 3.34 -17.80 -5.62
N ASP A 153 4.12 -18.80 -5.23
CA ASP A 153 5.56 -18.96 -5.50
C ASP A 153 6.49 -17.83 -5.02
N LEU A 154 6.04 -16.93 -4.14
CA LEU A 154 6.95 -16.06 -3.39
C LEU A 154 7.65 -16.86 -2.28
N SER A 155 8.88 -16.47 -1.95
CA SER A 155 9.61 -17.05 -0.82
C SER A 155 9.08 -16.53 0.52
N ALA A 156 9.33 -17.27 1.60
CA ALA A 156 9.01 -16.83 2.96
C ALA A 156 9.67 -15.48 3.31
N GLU A 157 10.89 -15.24 2.83
CA GLU A 157 11.61 -13.97 3.01
C GLU A 157 10.89 -12.82 2.30
N GLN A 158 10.52 -13.00 1.04
CA GLN A 158 9.76 -12.02 0.27
C GLN A 158 8.45 -11.66 0.98
N VAL A 159 7.65 -12.67 1.34
CA VAL A 159 6.37 -12.44 2.04
C VAL A 159 6.57 -11.76 3.39
N SER A 160 7.60 -12.13 4.15
CA SER A 160 7.88 -11.50 5.45
C SER A 160 8.24 -10.01 5.36
N SER A 161 8.78 -9.57 4.22
CA SER A 161 9.22 -8.20 3.97
C SER A 161 8.16 -7.30 3.31
N MET A 162 7.07 -7.90 2.80
CA MET A 162 6.07 -7.19 2.02
C MET A 162 5.07 -6.42 2.88
N VAL A 163 4.24 -5.62 2.19
CA VAL A 163 3.10 -4.93 2.78
C VAL A 163 1.83 -5.40 2.06
N ILE A 164 0.79 -5.71 2.82
CA ILE A 164 -0.54 -6.03 2.28
C ILE A 164 -1.50 -4.95 2.75
N ALA A 165 -2.30 -4.38 1.86
CA ALA A 165 -3.29 -3.36 2.20
C ALA A 165 -4.71 -3.92 2.02
N TYR A 166 -5.42 -4.07 3.13
CA TYR A 166 -6.85 -4.41 3.10
C TYR A 166 -7.69 -3.17 2.84
N GLU A 167 -8.47 -3.19 1.76
CA GLU A 167 -9.34 -2.10 1.34
C GLU A 167 -10.80 -2.58 1.27
N PRO A 168 -11.67 -2.27 2.24
CA PRO A 168 -13.11 -2.50 2.08
C PRO A 168 -13.63 -1.61 0.94
N ILE A 169 -13.84 -2.17 -0.25
CA ILE A 169 -14.13 -1.39 -1.48
C ILE A 169 -15.39 -0.53 -1.29
N TRP A 170 -16.37 -1.08 -0.58
CA TRP A 170 -17.62 -0.41 -0.22
C TRP A 170 -17.46 0.82 0.70
N ALA A 171 -16.30 1.00 1.32
CA ALA A 171 -15.96 2.14 2.19
C ALA A 171 -15.02 3.17 1.53
N ILE A 172 -14.49 2.90 0.33
CA ILE A 172 -13.52 3.78 -0.33
C ILE A 172 -14.22 5.03 -0.87
N GLY A 173 -13.81 6.22 -0.43
CA GLY A 173 -14.27 7.50 -0.97
C GLY A 173 -15.75 7.84 -0.66
N THR A 174 -16.45 7.00 0.10
CA THR A 174 -17.85 7.21 0.48
C THR A 174 -18.00 8.07 1.74
N GLY A 175 -16.90 8.32 2.45
CA GLY A 175 -16.91 8.99 3.75
C GLY A 175 -17.41 8.11 4.90
N LYS A 176 -17.80 6.86 4.61
CA LYS A 176 -18.06 5.82 5.61
C LYS A 176 -16.82 4.94 5.71
N SER A 177 -16.27 4.80 6.91
CA SER A 177 -15.19 3.84 7.18
C SER A 177 -15.78 2.58 7.79
N ALA A 178 -15.16 1.42 7.54
CA ALA A 178 -15.40 0.28 8.42
C ALA A 178 -14.92 0.67 9.82
N ASP A 179 -15.65 0.29 10.87
CA ASP A 179 -15.14 0.53 12.22
C ASP A 179 -13.85 -0.26 12.46
N ALA A 180 -13.09 0.13 13.49
CA ALA A 180 -11.78 -0.46 13.73
C ALA A 180 -11.85 -1.96 14.07
N ASN A 181 -12.98 -2.49 14.56
CA ASN A 181 -13.10 -3.92 14.83
C ASN A 181 -13.22 -4.72 13.52
N ILE A 182 -14.02 -4.23 12.57
CA ILE A 182 -14.10 -4.86 11.23
C ILE A 182 -12.73 -4.80 10.54
N ALA A 183 -12.03 -3.66 10.63
CA ALA A 183 -10.69 -3.54 10.06
C ALA A 183 -9.72 -4.56 10.67
N ASP A 184 -9.72 -4.72 11.99
CA ASP A 184 -8.88 -5.71 12.69
C ASP A 184 -9.24 -7.15 12.34
N GLU A 185 -10.53 -7.48 12.28
CA GLU A 185 -11.01 -8.81 11.92
C GLU A 185 -10.51 -9.23 10.55
N ILE A 186 -10.67 -8.39 9.53
CA ILE A 186 -10.27 -8.74 8.17
C ILE A 186 -8.75 -8.68 7.97
N CYS A 187 -8.04 -7.74 8.63
CA CYS A 187 -6.58 -7.80 8.68
C CYS A 187 -6.10 -9.09 9.37
N GLY A 188 -6.83 -9.57 10.37
CA GLY A 188 -6.63 -10.87 11.01
C GLY A 188 -6.82 -12.04 10.03
N VAL A 189 -7.82 -12.00 9.17
CA VAL A 189 -7.99 -12.99 8.08
C VAL A 189 -6.77 -13.00 7.17
N VAL A 190 -6.31 -11.84 6.70
CA VAL A 190 -5.10 -11.74 5.87
C VAL A 190 -3.90 -12.39 6.58
N ARG A 191 -3.68 -12.04 7.85
CA ARG A 191 -2.56 -12.60 8.64
C ARG A 191 -2.66 -14.11 8.81
N GLN A 192 -3.86 -14.63 9.08
CA GLN A 192 -4.12 -16.06 9.21
C GLN A 192 -3.90 -16.79 7.89
N THR A 193 -4.30 -16.21 6.76
CA THR A 193 -4.00 -16.77 5.43
C THR A 193 -2.49 -16.86 5.20
N VAL A 194 -1.74 -15.80 5.54
CA VAL A 194 -0.27 -15.84 5.46
C VAL A 194 0.30 -16.92 6.38
N ALA A 195 -0.19 -17.05 7.61
CA ALA A 195 0.26 -18.07 8.55
C ALA A 195 0.00 -19.50 8.03
N LYS A 196 -1.15 -19.72 7.38
CA LYS A 196 -1.50 -21.01 6.76
C LYS A 196 -0.57 -21.39 5.61
N LEU A 197 -0.17 -20.41 4.79
CA LEU A 197 0.65 -20.63 3.60
C LEU A 197 2.16 -20.68 3.90
N TYR A 198 2.63 -19.84 4.84
CA TYR A 198 4.05 -19.57 5.08
C TYR A 198 4.51 -19.77 6.53
N GLY A 199 3.60 -20.10 7.44
CA GLY A 199 3.88 -20.29 8.86
C GLY A 199 3.80 -19.00 9.68
N SER A 200 3.63 -19.15 11.00
CA SER A 200 3.41 -18.04 11.94
C SER A 200 4.56 -17.04 11.96
N GLU A 201 5.81 -17.49 11.83
CA GLU A 201 6.97 -16.58 11.84
C GLU A 201 6.93 -15.55 10.69
N VAL A 202 6.45 -15.96 9.52
CA VAL A 202 6.30 -15.07 8.37
C VAL A 202 5.10 -14.14 8.59
N ALA A 203 3.99 -14.68 9.09
CA ALA A 203 2.78 -13.92 9.38
C ALA A 203 2.98 -12.86 10.48
N ASP A 204 3.89 -13.09 11.42
CA ASP A 204 4.22 -12.13 12.48
C ASP A 204 5.10 -10.98 11.99
N LYS A 205 5.77 -11.15 10.83
CA LYS A 205 6.67 -10.17 10.21
C LYS A 205 5.99 -9.32 9.12
N VAL A 206 5.11 -9.94 8.31
CA VAL A 206 4.39 -9.22 7.26
C VAL A 206 3.57 -8.08 7.85
N ARG A 207 3.59 -6.91 7.19
CA ARG A 207 2.85 -5.73 7.61
C ARG A 207 1.53 -5.64 6.87
N ILE A 208 0.45 -5.39 7.60
CA ILE A 208 -0.90 -5.31 7.05
C ILE A 208 -1.47 -3.92 7.31
N GLN A 209 -1.77 -3.18 6.25
CA GLN A 209 -2.37 -1.86 6.30
C GLN A 209 -3.89 -1.94 6.17
N TYR A 210 -4.56 -0.96 6.77
CA TYR A 210 -5.97 -0.67 6.49
C TYR A 210 -6.12 0.48 5.49
N GLY A 211 -6.96 0.32 4.46
CA GLY A 211 -7.12 1.28 3.36
C GLY A 211 -8.46 2.04 3.33
N GLY A 212 -9.36 1.82 4.29
CA GLY A 212 -10.73 2.37 4.24
C GLY A 212 -10.90 3.74 4.90
N SER A 213 -10.95 4.82 4.10
CA SER A 213 -11.37 6.16 4.56
C SER A 213 -10.70 6.65 5.87
N VAL A 214 -9.41 6.36 6.05
CA VAL A 214 -8.61 6.79 7.21
C VAL A 214 -8.34 8.30 7.15
N LYS A 215 -8.40 8.95 8.30
CA LYS A 215 -8.16 10.39 8.51
C LYS A 215 -7.30 10.61 9.76
N PRO A 216 -6.68 11.79 9.94
CA PRO A 216 -5.90 12.09 11.15
C PRO A 216 -6.68 11.86 12.44
N GLU A 217 -7.99 12.12 12.45
CA GLU A 217 -8.80 12.06 13.67
C GLU A 217 -9.15 10.64 14.11
N ASN A 218 -9.02 9.63 13.22
CA ASN A 218 -9.41 8.24 13.52
C ASN A 218 -8.28 7.21 13.38
N ILE A 219 -7.13 7.58 12.80
CA ILE A 219 -6.03 6.63 12.56
C ILE A 219 -5.54 5.93 13.84
N ALA A 220 -5.50 6.63 14.97
CA ALA A 220 -5.09 6.07 16.26
C ALA A 220 -5.99 4.90 16.70
N GLU A 221 -7.27 4.91 16.35
CA GLU A 221 -8.20 3.82 16.67
C GLU A 221 -7.85 2.54 15.91
N TYR A 222 -7.51 2.67 14.63
CA TYR A 222 -7.07 1.55 13.80
C TYR A 222 -5.71 1.03 14.22
N MET A 223 -4.76 1.91 14.50
CA MET A 223 -3.39 1.53 14.88
C MET A 223 -3.29 0.90 16.28
N ALA A 224 -4.32 1.04 17.11
CA ALA A 224 -4.43 0.33 18.37
C ALA A 224 -4.83 -1.15 18.21
N LYS A 225 -5.17 -1.60 16.99
CA LYS A 225 -5.60 -2.96 16.69
C LYS A 225 -4.42 -3.91 16.49
N GLU A 226 -4.61 -5.17 16.86
CA GLU A 226 -3.55 -6.17 16.86
C GLU A 226 -3.02 -6.47 15.46
N ASN A 227 -3.92 -6.52 14.47
CA ASN A 227 -3.59 -6.93 13.12
C ASN A 227 -3.30 -5.77 12.17
N VAL A 228 -3.48 -4.53 12.60
CA VAL A 228 -3.29 -3.33 11.77
C VAL A 228 -1.92 -2.71 12.06
N ASP A 229 -1.06 -2.71 11.05
CA ASP A 229 0.33 -2.24 11.13
C ASP A 229 0.53 -0.91 10.38
N GLY A 230 -0.54 -0.29 9.91
CA GLY A 230 -0.43 0.91 9.10
C GLY A 230 -1.71 1.26 8.35
N ALA A 231 -1.60 2.26 7.48
CA ALA A 231 -2.71 2.68 6.63
C ALA A 231 -2.27 3.02 5.20
N LEU A 232 -3.10 2.64 4.23
CA LEU A 232 -3.01 3.09 2.84
C LEU A 232 -4.07 4.17 2.61
N VAL A 233 -3.65 5.44 2.61
CA VAL A 233 -4.54 6.58 2.75
C VAL A 233 -4.74 7.32 1.42
N GLY A 234 -5.98 7.42 0.97
CA GLY A 234 -6.37 8.20 -0.21
C GLY A 234 -6.42 9.70 0.05
N GLY A 235 -7.63 10.28 0.09
CA GLY A 235 -7.84 11.74 0.11
C GLY A 235 -7.12 12.51 1.24
N ALA A 236 -7.02 11.94 2.44
CA ALA A 236 -6.33 12.58 3.56
C ALA A 236 -4.80 12.66 3.40
N SER A 237 -4.23 12.05 2.35
CA SER A 237 -2.80 12.18 2.01
C SER A 237 -2.50 13.31 1.01
N LEU A 238 -3.52 13.99 0.47
CA LEU A 238 -3.33 15.00 -0.57
C LEU A 238 -2.78 16.32 -0.04
N GLN A 239 -3.02 16.65 1.23
CA GLN A 239 -2.54 17.86 1.90
C GLN A 239 -1.40 17.52 2.86
N ALA A 240 -0.32 18.31 2.84
CA ALA A 240 0.88 18.04 3.63
C ALA A 240 0.59 17.99 5.14
N ASP A 241 -0.14 18.98 5.68
CA ASP A 241 -0.50 19.03 7.09
C ASP A 241 -1.32 17.82 7.53
N SER A 242 -2.25 17.37 6.68
CA SER A 242 -3.06 16.18 6.92
C SER A 242 -2.20 14.91 6.90
N PHE A 243 -1.26 14.81 5.96
CA PHE A 243 -0.33 13.68 5.91
C PHE A 243 0.60 13.61 7.13
N LEU A 244 1.14 14.75 7.56
CA LEU A 244 1.96 14.85 8.78
C LEU A 244 1.15 14.50 10.03
N ALA A 245 -0.11 14.92 10.12
CA ALA A 245 -0.98 14.57 11.23
C ALA A 245 -1.29 13.07 11.31
N LEU A 246 -1.40 12.37 10.18
CA LEU A 246 -1.50 10.89 10.15
C LEU A 246 -0.24 10.24 10.75
N LEU A 247 0.93 10.77 10.41
CA LEU A 247 2.22 10.26 10.90
C LEU A 247 2.41 10.53 12.39
N ASP A 248 2.05 11.72 12.87
CA ASP A 248 2.16 12.11 14.27
C ASP A 248 1.34 11.23 15.20
N ALA A 249 0.18 10.75 14.74
CA ALA A 249 -0.71 9.89 15.50
C ALA A 249 -0.17 8.45 15.68
N VAL A 250 0.91 8.07 14.98
CA VAL A 250 1.45 6.70 14.96
C VAL A 250 2.93 6.61 15.32
N LYS A 251 3.51 7.73 15.77
CA LYS A 251 4.88 7.80 16.32
C LYS A 251 5.02 7.05 17.63
#